data_AF-A0AAN3D4N1-F1
#
_entry.id   AF-A0AAN3D4N1-F1
#
_cell.length_a   1.000
_cell.length_b   1.000
_cell.length_c   1.000
_cell.angle_alpha   90.00
_cell.angle_beta   90.00
_cell.angle_gamma   90.00
#
_symmetry.space_group_name_H-M   'P 1'
#
loop_
_entity.id
_entity.type
_entity.pdbx_description
1 polymer ?
#
loop_
_entity_poly.entity_id
_entity_poly.type
_entity_poly.pdbx_seq_one_letter_code
_entity_poly.pdbx_strand_id
1 'polypeptide(L)'
;MKAKYALIALLAITFWGCDDNTAGLGLGMFPGSDQNINGKLSTFDVTTESVHAGEIYAMTNVGYVGKFTDEIFGTYQAGFLAELNCPSGMTFPGVYDGTALDEKKKATRVMVGDDNEDNKDVTFIRDDNNKIIGNIHTIELYLWYSSYFGDSLTACRLSVYELSENLDTEHAYYTNINPENYYDHADPNSLLGTKAYTAVDLSVKDSIRNLSTYVPSVHVSFRDEAAKEIGKEIIKKANELGVNLDNKEFRKIFKGIYVKSDYGDGTVLYINQAQMNVVYKCYAVDTITGVKLQKKVAENGVYKDSTYYGYRTFATTREVIQANQLENDKAAIQNCINKSEWTYLKSPAGIFTQLTLPVSQIAEKLQGDTLNAVKLGIPIYNETSDKKFGMSTPNNVLLIRKKYKDSFFKGNQLSDGITSSLFTSTTTSFTQYTFNNITQMINNCLGDGEREEAEKKLKNGTITLQITNSEGKTESKEVHNIEEWEKYSDWNKFILIPVLVTTDSSSSNSYYGSSSNVISIQHDLKPGYARLKGGSKGSIQDAQGNPSYPEYLLKLEVVSTNFGTKSK
;
A
#
# COMPACT_ATOMS: atom_id res chain seq x y z
N MET A 1 12.92 43.37 -36.44
CA MET A 1 12.60 41.95 -36.73
C MET A 1 13.57 40.92 -36.15
N LYS A 2 14.78 41.26 -35.65
CA LYS A 2 15.75 40.27 -35.14
C LYS A 2 15.69 39.96 -33.64
N ALA A 3 15.08 40.81 -32.82
CA ALA A 3 14.98 40.59 -31.37
C ALA A 3 13.84 39.66 -30.93
N LYS A 4 12.79 39.50 -31.75
CA LYS A 4 11.64 38.62 -31.43
C LYS A 4 11.96 37.13 -31.59
N TYR A 5 12.83 36.76 -32.53
CA TYR A 5 13.25 35.37 -32.73
C TYR A 5 14.30 34.90 -31.70
N ALA A 6 15.12 35.81 -31.18
CA ALA A 6 16.07 35.50 -30.11
C ALA A 6 15.36 35.19 -28.78
N LEU A 7 14.24 35.88 -28.48
CA LEU A 7 13.46 35.61 -27.27
C LEU A 7 12.70 34.27 -27.35
N ILE A 8 12.23 33.88 -28.53
CA ILE A 8 11.58 32.58 -28.77
C ILE A 8 12.59 31.43 -28.70
N ALA A 9 13.82 31.64 -29.18
CA ALA A 9 14.91 30.68 -29.03
C ALA A 9 15.42 30.55 -27.58
N LEU A 10 15.44 31.64 -26.80
CA LEU A 10 15.82 31.62 -25.38
C LEU A 10 14.75 30.99 -24.47
N LEU A 11 13.45 31.16 -24.79
CA LEU A 11 12.34 30.49 -24.10
C LEU A 11 12.25 28.99 -24.42
N ALA A 12 12.77 28.54 -25.57
CA ALA A 12 12.85 27.12 -25.92
C ALA A 12 13.96 26.39 -25.14
N ILE A 13 14.99 27.10 -24.65
CA ILE A 13 16.13 26.50 -23.93
C ILE A 13 15.81 26.31 -22.43
N THR A 14 14.80 27.00 -21.87
CA THR A 14 14.44 26.83 -20.45
C THR A 14 13.68 25.53 -20.13
N PHE A 15 13.37 24.71 -21.15
CA PHE A 15 12.78 23.37 -20.96
C PHE A 15 13.77 22.21 -21.15
N TRP A 16 15.04 22.50 -21.43
CA TRP A 16 16.11 21.49 -21.42
C TRP A 16 16.86 21.56 -20.09
N GLY A 17 16.30 20.91 -19.07
CA GLY A 17 17.14 20.43 -17.98
C GLY A 17 18.22 19.51 -18.59
N CYS A 18 19.47 19.66 -18.15
CA CYS A 18 20.59 18.85 -18.63
C CYS A 18 20.22 17.37 -18.61
N ASP A 19 20.08 16.79 -19.80
CA ASP A 19 19.81 15.38 -20.05
C ASP A 19 21.15 14.68 -20.23
N ASP A 20 21.56 13.87 -19.25
CA ASP A 20 22.74 13.00 -19.34
C ASP A 20 22.41 11.73 -20.15
N ASN A 21 21.88 11.87 -21.36
CA ASN A 21 21.59 10.74 -22.25
C ASN A 21 22.33 10.87 -23.59
N THR A 22 23.25 9.94 -23.82
CA THR A 22 24.13 9.82 -25.00
C THR A 22 23.44 9.21 -26.22
N ALA A 23 22.13 8.93 -26.17
CA ALA A 23 21.40 8.23 -27.24
C ALA A 23 21.41 8.94 -28.61
N GLY A 24 21.66 10.26 -28.66
CA GLY A 24 21.87 11.03 -29.90
C GLY A 24 23.34 11.30 -30.24
N LEU A 25 24.28 11.02 -29.33
CA LEU A 25 25.72 11.27 -29.51
C LEU A 25 26.35 10.09 -30.24
N GLY A 26 26.57 10.24 -31.55
CA GLY A 26 27.25 9.23 -32.37
C GLY A 26 26.63 9.00 -33.75
N LEU A 27 25.43 9.54 -34.00
CA LEU A 27 24.74 9.40 -35.30
C LEU A 27 25.52 9.98 -36.49
N GLY A 28 26.52 10.84 -36.24
CA GLY A 28 27.42 11.41 -37.25
C GLY A 28 28.85 10.86 -37.26
N MET A 29 29.16 9.80 -36.50
CA MET A 29 30.54 9.29 -36.33
C MET A 29 30.84 7.97 -37.07
N PHE A 30 30.01 7.58 -38.04
CA PHE A 30 30.21 6.33 -38.78
C PHE A 30 31.42 6.41 -39.75
N PRO A 31 32.31 5.40 -39.79
CA PRO A 31 33.41 5.32 -40.76
C PRO A 31 32.88 5.17 -42.20
N GLY A 32 33.71 5.49 -43.20
CA GLY A 32 33.30 5.58 -44.61
C GLY A 32 32.68 4.32 -45.24
N SER A 33 32.75 3.15 -44.61
CA SER A 33 32.05 1.92 -45.02
C SER A 33 30.56 1.91 -44.68
N ASP A 34 30.12 2.77 -43.76
CA ASP A 34 28.80 2.73 -43.11
C ASP A 34 27.92 3.93 -43.51
N GLN A 35 28.25 4.63 -44.60
CA GLN A 35 27.56 5.82 -45.10
C GLN A 35 26.05 5.62 -45.42
N ASN A 36 25.58 4.37 -45.47
CA ASN A 36 24.18 4.05 -45.71
C ASN A 36 23.37 3.78 -44.43
N ILE A 37 24.01 3.78 -43.26
CA ILE A 37 23.34 3.61 -41.95
C ILE A 37 22.89 4.99 -41.48
N ASN A 38 21.60 5.29 -41.64
CA ASN A 38 21.02 6.57 -41.21
C ASN A 38 20.17 6.38 -39.96
N GLY A 39 20.63 6.90 -38.83
CA GLY A 39 19.81 6.99 -37.63
C GLY A 39 18.81 8.14 -37.75
N LYS A 40 17.54 7.87 -37.42
CA LYS A 40 16.44 8.82 -37.50
C LYS A 40 15.82 9.02 -36.12
N LEU A 41 15.64 10.28 -35.73
CA LEU A 41 14.80 10.67 -34.61
C LEU A 41 13.41 11.05 -35.14
N SER A 42 12.37 10.39 -34.62
CA SER A 42 10.97 10.70 -34.88
C SER A 42 10.24 10.95 -33.58
N THR A 43 9.20 11.79 -33.62
CA THR A 43 8.30 12.00 -32.50
C THR A 43 6.89 11.55 -32.86
N PHE A 44 6.20 10.95 -31.89
CA PHE A 44 4.82 10.50 -32.04
C PHE A 44 3.97 10.99 -30.87
N ASP A 45 2.69 11.23 -31.13
CA ASP A 45 1.75 11.75 -30.15
C ASP A 45 1.26 10.63 -29.22
N VAL A 46 1.30 10.89 -27.92
CA VAL A 46 0.76 10.00 -26.88
C VAL A 46 -0.43 10.68 -26.25
N THR A 47 -1.56 9.99 -26.18
CA THR A 47 -2.73 10.45 -25.43
C THR A 47 -2.79 9.79 -24.08
N THR A 48 -3.32 10.52 -23.10
CA THR A 48 -3.48 10.03 -21.73
C THR A 48 -4.83 10.39 -21.16
N GLU A 49 -5.31 9.58 -20.23
CA GLU A 49 -6.55 9.82 -19.51
C GLU A 49 -6.41 9.34 -18.06
N SER A 50 -7.08 10.03 -17.15
CA SER A 50 -7.22 9.59 -15.77
C SER A 50 -8.23 8.44 -15.72
N VAL A 51 -7.91 7.36 -15.03
CA VAL A 51 -8.81 6.22 -14.83
C VAL A 51 -8.90 5.87 -13.36
N HIS A 52 -10.02 5.29 -12.94
CA HIS A 52 -10.15 4.74 -11.60
C HIS A 52 -9.07 3.69 -11.36
N ALA A 53 -8.45 3.72 -10.18
CA ALA A 53 -7.48 2.70 -9.79
C ALA A 53 -8.12 1.30 -9.68
N GLY A 54 -9.43 1.25 -9.42
CA GLY A 54 -10.19 0.03 -9.21
C GLY A 54 -9.83 -0.65 -7.89
N GLU A 55 -10.05 -1.95 -7.83
CA GLU A 55 -9.67 -2.78 -6.68
C GLU A 55 -8.15 -2.96 -6.66
N ILE A 56 -7.50 -2.47 -5.60
CA ILE A 56 -6.05 -2.58 -5.44
C ILE A 56 -5.71 -3.81 -4.61
N TYR A 57 -4.81 -4.65 -5.12
CA TYR A 57 -4.22 -5.74 -4.36
C TYR A 57 -3.13 -5.20 -3.41
N ALA A 58 -3.45 -5.16 -2.12
CA ALA A 58 -2.69 -4.65 -1.01
C ALA A 58 -2.21 -5.79 -0.09
N MET A 59 -1.22 -6.56 -0.53
CA MET A 59 -0.53 -7.56 0.30
C MET A 59 0.48 -6.89 1.24
N THR A 60 -0.03 -6.15 2.23
CA THR A 60 0.78 -5.37 3.17
C THR A 60 0.59 -5.84 4.60
N ASN A 61 1.65 -5.71 5.41
CA ASN A 61 1.60 -5.91 6.86
C ASN A 61 1.38 -4.59 7.61
N VAL A 62 1.09 -3.49 6.89
CA VAL A 62 0.80 -2.17 7.47
C VAL A 62 -0.70 -1.92 7.42
N GLY A 63 -1.27 -1.60 8.58
CA GLY A 63 -2.68 -1.23 8.74
C GLY A 63 -2.79 0.28 8.68
N TYR A 64 -3.68 0.80 7.83
CA TYR A 64 -3.89 2.25 7.70
C TYR A 64 -5.16 2.62 8.47
N VAL A 65 -5.06 3.60 9.38
CA VAL A 65 -6.22 4.11 10.11
C VAL A 65 -6.17 5.62 10.22
N GLY A 66 -7.27 6.27 9.83
CA GLY A 66 -7.41 7.72 9.95
C GLY A 66 -8.27 8.32 8.85
N LYS A 67 -8.30 9.64 8.81
CA LYS A 67 -9.07 10.42 7.84
C LYS A 67 -8.28 11.66 7.44
N PHE A 68 -8.34 12.01 6.17
CA PHE A 68 -7.72 13.19 5.60
C PHE A 68 -8.55 13.77 4.47
N THR A 69 -8.84 15.06 4.51
CA THR A 69 -9.56 15.77 3.44
C THR A 69 -8.63 16.68 2.66
N ASP A 70 -8.56 16.45 1.34
CA ASP A 70 -7.89 17.34 0.39
C ASP A 70 -8.92 18.16 -0.41
N GLU A 71 -8.52 19.35 -0.84
CA GLU A 71 -9.36 20.26 -1.61
C GLU A 71 -9.66 19.77 -3.04
N ILE A 72 -8.74 18.99 -3.65
CA ILE A 72 -8.85 18.49 -5.02
C ILE A 72 -9.49 17.11 -5.02
N PHE A 73 -9.01 16.22 -4.15
CA PHE A 73 -9.39 14.80 -4.14
C PHE A 73 -10.48 14.45 -3.13
N GLY A 74 -10.96 15.43 -2.34
CA GLY A 74 -11.97 15.22 -1.31
C GLY A 74 -11.45 14.42 -0.12
N THR A 75 -12.36 13.76 0.59
CA THR A 75 -12.03 12.96 1.77
C THR A 75 -11.46 11.59 1.39
N TYR A 76 -10.36 11.24 2.04
CA TYR A 76 -9.81 9.89 2.12
C TYR A 76 -9.96 9.36 3.55
N GLN A 77 -10.45 8.14 3.69
CA GLN A 77 -10.61 7.46 4.97
C GLN A 77 -10.03 6.06 4.90
N ALA A 78 -9.36 5.65 5.97
CA ALA A 78 -8.75 4.34 6.11
C ALA A 78 -9.16 3.67 7.42
N GLY A 79 -9.38 2.37 7.33
CA GLY A 79 -9.46 1.43 8.45
C GLY A 79 -8.79 0.12 8.05
N PHE A 80 -8.59 -0.78 9.00
CA PHE A 80 -8.02 -2.09 8.69
C PHE A 80 -8.58 -3.18 9.59
N LEU A 81 -8.67 -4.38 9.03
CA LEU A 81 -9.00 -5.61 9.72
C LEU A 81 -7.71 -6.42 9.93
N ALA A 82 -7.60 -7.09 11.07
CA ALA A 82 -6.44 -7.92 11.36
C ALA A 82 -6.81 -9.14 12.21
N GLU A 83 -6.30 -10.30 11.82
CA GLU A 83 -6.25 -11.47 12.69
C GLU A 83 -5.01 -11.37 13.62
N LEU A 84 -5.07 -12.00 14.78
CA LEU A 84 -3.95 -12.05 15.72
C LEU A 84 -3.33 -13.45 15.79
N ASN A 85 -2.01 -13.50 15.94
CA ASN A 85 -1.26 -14.74 16.03
C ASN A 85 -1.17 -15.25 17.48
N CYS A 86 -1.48 -16.53 17.67
CA CYS A 86 -1.17 -17.34 18.83
C CYS A 86 0.07 -18.23 18.52
N PRO A 87 1.24 -17.92 19.10
CA PRO A 87 2.44 -18.73 18.91
C PRO A 87 2.26 -20.17 19.43
N SER A 88 2.80 -21.14 18.69
CA SER A 88 2.79 -22.55 19.11
C SER A 88 3.48 -22.73 20.47
N GLY A 89 2.88 -23.54 21.35
CA GLY A 89 3.40 -23.79 22.70
C GLY A 89 3.11 -22.69 23.72
N MET A 90 2.31 -21.67 23.37
CA MET A 90 1.85 -20.67 24.33
C MET A 90 1.01 -21.33 25.43
N THR A 91 1.34 -21.05 26.70
CA THR A 91 0.54 -21.47 27.86
C THR A 91 0.36 -20.32 28.83
N PHE A 92 -0.75 -20.32 29.57
CA PHE A 92 -0.93 -19.43 30.72
C PHE A 92 -0.37 -20.10 31.98
N PRO A 93 0.12 -19.33 32.97
CA PRO A 93 0.48 -19.89 34.26
C PRO A 93 -0.73 -20.53 34.93
N GLY A 94 -0.53 -21.67 35.59
CA GLY A 94 -1.55 -22.29 36.42
C GLY A 94 -1.84 -21.50 37.68
N VAL A 95 -2.98 -21.79 38.31
CA VAL A 95 -3.36 -21.24 39.62
C VAL A 95 -2.42 -21.80 40.69
N TYR A 96 -1.97 -20.92 41.59
CA TYR A 96 -1.14 -21.32 42.72
C TYR A 96 -1.90 -22.27 43.66
N ASP A 97 -1.32 -23.43 43.95
CA ASP A 97 -1.93 -24.51 44.74
C ASP A 97 -1.03 -25.02 45.87
N GLY A 98 -0.28 -24.12 46.49
CA GLY A 98 0.63 -24.40 47.60
C GLY A 98 2.11 -24.33 47.23
N THR A 99 2.45 -24.54 45.96
CA THR A 99 3.79 -24.27 45.41
C THR A 99 3.70 -23.88 43.93
N ALA A 100 4.54 -22.94 43.50
CA ALA A 100 4.59 -22.54 42.10
C ALA A 100 5.33 -23.53 41.19
N LEU A 101 6.11 -24.47 41.74
CA LEU A 101 7.05 -25.28 40.97
C LEU A 101 6.39 -26.51 40.37
N ASP A 102 6.61 -26.79 39.10
CA ASP A 102 6.27 -28.07 38.48
C ASP A 102 7.27 -29.20 38.85
N GLU A 103 7.04 -30.40 38.32
CA GLU A 103 7.91 -31.58 38.51
C GLU A 103 9.36 -31.33 38.06
N LYS A 104 9.59 -30.36 37.16
CA LYS A 104 10.90 -29.96 36.63
C LYS A 104 11.49 -28.76 37.38
N LYS A 105 10.91 -28.37 38.53
CA LYS A 105 11.31 -27.21 39.34
C LYS A 105 11.22 -25.88 38.59
N LYS A 106 10.32 -25.74 37.63
CA LYS A 106 10.01 -24.46 36.98
C LYS A 106 8.77 -23.83 37.61
N ALA A 107 8.82 -22.54 37.86
CA ALA A 107 7.67 -21.80 38.37
C ALA A 107 6.61 -21.64 37.26
N THR A 108 5.59 -22.49 37.27
CA THR A 108 4.51 -22.52 36.27
C THR A 108 3.13 -22.26 36.87
N ARG A 109 2.98 -22.39 38.20
CA ARG A 109 1.71 -22.23 38.94
C ARG A 109 1.71 -20.96 39.80
N VAL A 110 1.73 -19.80 39.15
CA VAL A 110 1.90 -18.50 39.83
C VAL A 110 0.65 -17.62 39.82
N MET A 111 -0.41 -18.01 39.11
CA MET A 111 -1.61 -17.18 38.98
C MET A 111 -2.37 -17.11 40.31
N VAL A 112 -2.89 -15.93 40.65
CA VAL A 112 -3.67 -15.73 41.88
C VAL A 112 -4.94 -16.57 41.84
N GLY A 113 -5.17 -17.34 42.90
CA GLY A 113 -6.34 -18.22 43.07
C GLY A 113 -7.19 -17.91 44.29
N ASP A 114 -6.78 -16.96 45.14
CA ASP A 114 -7.49 -16.62 46.37
C ASP A 114 -8.50 -15.48 46.10
N ASP A 115 -9.78 -15.86 45.99
CA ASP A 115 -10.91 -14.95 45.76
C ASP A 115 -11.27 -14.19 47.06
N ASN A 116 -10.61 -13.06 47.28
CA ASN A 116 -10.73 -12.24 48.49
C ASN A 116 -10.64 -10.73 48.17
N GLU A 117 -10.82 -9.88 49.19
CA GLU A 117 -10.85 -8.42 49.02
C GLU A 117 -9.56 -7.83 48.41
N ASP A 118 -8.41 -8.48 48.62
CA ASP A 118 -7.12 -8.04 48.08
C ASP A 118 -6.98 -8.29 46.56
N ASN A 119 -7.91 -9.05 45.97
CA ASN A 119 -7.91 -9.46 44.57
C ASN A 119 -9.18 -9.08 43.78
N LYS A 120 -9.94 -8.10 44.26
CA LYS A 120 -11.16 -7.60 43.58
C LYS A 120 -10.91 -6.93 42.22
N ASP A 121 -9.65 -6.65 41.91
CA ASP A 121 -9.16 -6.09 40.65
C ASP A 121 -9.09 -7.13 39.51
N VAL A 122 -9.30 -8.42 39.80
CA VAL A 122 -9.37 -9.48 38.79
C VAL A 122 -10.71 -10.22 38.83
N THR A 123 -11.07 -10.79 37.69
CA THR A 123 -12.19 -11.73 37.55
C THR A 123 -11.67 -13.15 37.53
N PHE A 124 -12.13 -13.99 38.46
CA PHE A 124 -11.75 -15.40 38.53
C PHE A 124 -12.49 -16.23 37.48
N ILE A 125 -11.75 -17.10 36.81
CA ILE A 125 -12.25 -17.97 35.76
C ILE A 125 -12.32 -19.37 36.32
N ARG A 126 -13.49 -20.00 36.17
CA ARG A 126 -13.81 -21.30 36.76
C ARG A 126 -14.11 -22.32 35.67
N ASP A 127 -13.71 -23.56 35.90
CA ASP A 127 -14.11 -24.71 35.09
C ASP A 127 -15.56 -25.14 35.40
N ASP A 128 -16.02 -26.18 34.72
CA ASP A 128 -17.38 -26.72 34.88
C ASP A 128 -17.62 -27.33 36.28
N ASN A 129 -16.56 -27.63 37.03
CA ASN A 129 -16.61 -28.09 38.42
C ASN A 129 -16.52 -26.93 39.42
N ASN A 130 -16.65 -25.68 38.96
CA ASN A 130 -16.55 -24.46 39.76
C ASN A 130 -15.15 -24.23 40.40
N LYS A 131 -14.12 -24.95 39.95
CA LYS A 131 -12.74 -24.78 40.39
C LYS A 131 -12.12 -23.60 39.67
N ILE A 132 -11.41 -22.74 40.40
CA ILE A 132 -10.65 -21.63 39.81
C ILE A 132 -9.51 -22.22 38.97
N ILE A 133 -9.50 -21.89 37.68
CA ILE A 133 -8.48 -22.28 36.70
C ILE A 133 -7.67 -21.10 36.18
N GLY A 134 -8.04 -19.88 36.57
CA GLY A 134 -7.25 -18.69 36.32
C GLY A 134 -7.95 -17.42 36.75
N ASN A 135 -7.39 -16.28 36.36
CA ASN A 135 -7.99 -14.97 36.52
C ASN A 135 -7.62 -14.07 35.34
N ILE A 136 -8.40 -13.00 35.17
CA ILE A 136 -8.12 -11.92 34.23
C ILE A 136 -8.27 -10.58 34.91
N HIS A 137 -7.33 -9.66 34.65
CA HIS A 137 -7.45 -8.26 35.01
C HIS A 137 -8.13 -7.46 33.89
N THR A 138 -7.58 -7.53 32.68
CA THR A 138 -8.07 -6.79 31.51
C THR A 138 -7.45 -7.35 30.21
N ILE A 139 -7.89 -6.81 29.07
CA ILE A 139 -7.23 -6.97 27.78
C ILE A 139 -6.81 -5.58 27.27
N GLU A 140 -5.54 -5.46 26.90
CA GLU A 140 -4.94 -4.23 26.37
C GLU A 140 -4.53 -4.44 24.91
N LEU A 141 -4.86 -3.49 24.04
CA LEU A 141 -4.44 -3.49 22.65
C LEU A 141 -3.50 -2.31 22.38
N TYR A 142 -2.32 -2.64 21.86
CA TYR A 142 -1.32 -1.69 21.40
C TYR A 142 -1.28 -1.69 19.88
N LEU A 143 -1.53 -0.53 19.28
CA LEU A 143 -1.36 -0.30 17.85
C LEU A 143 -0.02 0.41 17.64
N TRP A 144 1.03 -0.35 17.39
CA TRP A 144 2.39 0.16 17.19
C TRP A 144 2.55 0.72 15.78
N TYR A 145 3.12 1.91 15.65
CA TYR A 145 3.40 2.55 14.37
C TYR A 145 4.78 3.19 14.37
N SER A 146 5.33 3.44 13.18
CA SER A 146 6.61 4.16 13.03
C SER A 146 6.48 5.43 12.20
N SER A 147 5.34 5.64 11.54
CA SER A 147 5.10 6.75 10.64
C SER A 147 3.61 7.02 10.51
N TYR A 148 3.29 8.19 9.98
CA TYR A 148 1.95 8.69 9.74
C TYR A 148 2.00 9.72 8.62
N PHE A 149 0.84 10.01 8.04
CA PHE A 149 0.63 11.12 7.13
C PHE A 149 -0.19 12.22 7.80
N GLY A 150 0.08 13.47 7.42
CA GLY A 150 -0.69 14.64 7.84
C GLY A 150 -0.16 15.33 9.10
N ASP A 151 -1.03 16.07 9.79
CA ASP A 151 -0.65 16.84 10.97
C ASP A 151 -0.50 15.94 12.20
N SER A 152 0.66 16.02 12.83
CA SER A 152 1.03 15.21 13.99
C SER A 152 0.23 15.48 15.26
N LEU A 153 -0.34 16.69 15.38
CA LEU A 153 -1.01 17.16 16.60
C LEU A 153 -2.54 17.25 16.45
N THR A 154 -3.06 16.90 15.28
CA THR A 154 -4.51 16.82 15.08
C THR A 154 -5.09 15.74 16.00
N ALA A 155 -6.12 16.14 16.76
CA ALA A 155 -6.81 15.25 17.67
C ALA A 155 -7.74 14.30 16.89
N CYS A 156 -7.47 13.01 16.99
CA CYS A 156 -8.21 11.94 16.36
C CYS A 156 -8.81 11.00 17.41
N ARG A 157 -9.76 10.16 16.99
CA ARG A 157 -10.26 9.04 17.79
C ARG A 157 -10.44 7.82 16.89
N LEU A 158 -9.99 6.67 17.38
CA LEU A 158 -10.27 5.38 16.77
C LEU A 158 -11.15 4.52 17.67
N SER A 159 -11.82 3.58 17.03
CA SER A 159 -12.59 2.52 17.67
C SER A 159 -12.16 1.16 17.13
N VAL A 160 -12.25 0.17 17.99
CA VAL A 160 -11.83 -1.20 17.74
C VAL A 160 -13.03 -2.12 17.95
N TYR A 161 -13.32 -2.95 16.97
CA TYR A 161 -14.42 -3.90 16.98
C TYR A 161 -13.89 -5.33 16.86
N GLU A 162 -14.57 -6.29 17.48
CA GLU A 162 -14.33 -7.72 17.30
C GLU A 162 -14.88 -8.20 15.96
N LEU A 163 -14.13 -9.05 15.26
CA LEU A 163 -14.62 -9.67 14.04
C LEU A 163 -15.61 -10.81 14.33
N SER A 164 -16.74 -10.83 13.63
CA SER A 164 -17.73 -11.92 13.65
C SER A 164 -17.37 -13.06 12.71
N GLU A 165 -16.53 -12.83 11.70
CA GLU A 165 -16.09 -13.81 10.71
C GLU A 165 -14.56 -13.78 10.54
N ASN A 166 -13.95 -14.92 10.20
CA ASN A 166 -12.52 -14.96 9.86
C ASN A 166 -12.29 -14.26 8.51
N LEU A 167 -11.10 -13.70 8.32
CA LEU A 167 -10.76 -13.04 7.07
C LEU A 167 -10.54 -14.06 5.96
N ASP A 168 -11.12 -13.82 4.79
CA ASP A 168 -10.91 -14.65 3.61
C ASP A 168 -9.57 -14.30 2.95
N THR A 169 -8.64 -15.26 2.90
CA THR A 169 -7.33 -15.09 2.29
C THR A 169 -7.36 -14.60 0.84
N GLU A 170 -8.39 -14.92 0.04
CA GLU A 170 -8.42 -14.51 -1.37
C GLU A 170 -8.84 -13.05 -1.52
N HIS A 171 -9.87 -12.64 -0.79
CA HIS A 171 -10.49 -11.31 -0.93
C HIS A 171 -9.89 -10.26 0.01
N ALA A 172 -9.32 -10.66 1.16
CA ALA A 172 -8.81 -9.74 2.17
C ALA A 172 -7.61 -8.90 1.73
N TYR A 173 -6.93 -9.31 0.66
CA TYR A 173 -5.84 -8.54 0.09
C TYR A 173 -6.32 -7.37 -0.78
N TYR A 174 -7.63 -7.19 -1.01
CA TYR A 174 -8.11 -6.06 -1.79
C TYR A 174 -8.57 -4.88 -0.94
N THR A 175 -8.22 -3.67 -1.37
CA THR A 175 -8.46 -2.44 -0.57
C THR A 175 -9.93 -2.02 -0.47
N ASN A 176 -10.81 -2.63 -1.26
CA ASN A 176 -12.25 -2.40 -1.24
C ASN A 176 -13.01 -3.42 -0.37
N ILE A 177 -12.31 -4.16 0.48
CA ILE A 177 -12.95 -5.01 1.50
C ILE A 177 -14.00 -4.18 2.25
N ASN A 178 -15.22 -4.71 2.34
CA ASN A 178 -16.27 -4.10 3.15
C ASN A 178 -16.19 -4.67 4.57
N PRO A 179 -15.75 -3.89 5.58
CA PRO A 179 -15.62 -4.39 6.95
C PRO A 179 -16.96 -4.81 7.55
N GLU A 180 -18.09 -4.21 7.10
CA GLU A 180 -19.42 -4.53 7.62
C GLU A 180 -19.83 -6.00 7.41
N ASN A 181 -19.16 -6.71 6.49
CA ASN A 181 -19.35 -8.15 6.30
C ASN A 181 -18.64 -9.01 7.37
N TYR A 182 -17.76 -8.41 8.18
CA TYR A 182 -16.86 -9.11 9.10
C TYR A 182 -17.01 -8.68 10.56
N TYR A 183 -17.84 -7.69 10.87
CA TYR A 183 -18.19 -7.36 12.25
C TYR A 183 -19.67 -6.96 12.36
N ASP A 184 -20.30 -7.26 13.49
CA ASP A 184 -21.67 -6.86 13.75
C ASP A 184 -21.72 -5.40 14.22
N HIS A 185 -21.96 -4.48 13.29
CA HIS A 185 -22.07 -3.05 13.59
C HIS A 185 -23.35 -2.67 14.33
N ALA A 186 -24.36 -3.56 14.37
CA ALA A 186 -25.60 -3.34 15.09
C ALA A 186 -25.51 -3.80 16.55
N ASP A 187 -24.64 -4.76 16.86
CA ASP A 187 -24.38 -5.23 18.22
C ASP A 187 -23.42 -4.29 18.98
N PRO A 188 -23.85 -3.63 20.06
CA PRO A 188 -22.98 -2.82 20.90
C PRO A 188 -21.85 -3.61 21.60
N ASN A 189 -21.96 -4.94 21.68
CA ASN A 189 -20.94 -5.80 22.27
C ASN A 189 -19.76 -6.04 21.33
N SER A 190 -19.93 -5.81 20.02
CA SER A 190 -18.82 -5.91 19.07
C SER A 190 -17.77 -4.82 19.30
N LEU A 191 -18.13 -3.69 19.92
CA LEU A 191 -17.19 -2.63 20.26
C LEU A 191 -16.27 -3.07 21.42
N LEU A 192 -15.00 -3.31 21.10
CA LEU A 192 -13.97 -3.67 22.06
C LEU A 192 -13.45 -2.45 22.82
N GLY A 193 -13.26 -1.30 22.17
CA GLY A 193 -12.74 -0.12 22.86
C GLY A 193 -12.59 1.09 21.95
N THR A 194 -12.38 2.26 22.57
CA THR A 194 -12.16 3.53 21.86
C THR A 194 -10.99 4.28 22.46
N LYS A 195 -10.27 5.05 21.65
CA LYS A 195 -9.13 5.84 22.13
C LYS A 195 -8.97 7.14 21.35
N ALA A 196 -8.92 8.26 22.07
CA ALA A 196 -8.47 9.53 21.52
C ALA A 196 -6.93 9.55 21.45
N TYR A 197 -6.38 10.07 20.36
CA TYR A 197 -4.94 10.11 20.11
C TYR A 197 -4.54 11.31 19.25
N THR A 198 -3.26 11.65 19.30
CA THR A 198 -2.53 12.43 18.30
C THR A 198 -1.39 11.55 17.78
N ALA A 199 -0.93 11.74 16.54
CA ALA A 199 0.19 10.92 16.05
C ALA A 199 1.49 11.16 16.84
N VAL A 200 1.63 12.35 17.43
CA VAL A 200 2.70 12.68 18.39
C VAL A 200 2.07 12.94 19.76
N ASP A 201 2.19 11.99 20.67
CA ASP A 201 1.65 12.08 22.04
C ASP A 201 2.52 12.99 22.91
N LEU A 202 2.05 14.21 23.18
CA LEU A 202 2.73 15.23 23.99
C LEU A 202 2.69 14.96 25.51
N SER A 203 1.97 13.93 25.96
CA SER A 203 2.04 13.50 27.36
C SER A 203 3.35 12.76 27.68
N VAL A 204 3.97 12.17 26.66
CA VAL A 204 5.31 11.55 26.76
C VAL A 204 6.37 12.64 26.57
N LYS A 205 7.30 12.73 27.52
CA LYS A 205 8.40 13.72 27.48
C LYS A 205 9.24 13.57 26.20
N ASP A 206 9.65 14.69 25.62
CA ASP A 206 10.53 14.75 24.43
C ASP A 206 11.82 13.94 24.60
N SER A 207 12.40 13.95 25.81
CA SER A 207 13.61 13.16 26.12
C SER A 207 13.42 11.66 25.95
N ILE A 208 12.18 11.17 26.02
CA ILE A 208 11.82 9.77 25.76
C ILE A 208 11.46 9.59 24.29
N ARG A 209 10.65 10.50 23.72
CA ARG A 209 10.22 10.41 22.31
C ARG A 209 11.37 10.46 21.31
N ASN A 210 12.45 11.15 21.67
CA ASN A 210 13.65 11.28 20.85
C ASN A 210 14.64 10.11 20.99
N LEU A 211 14.35 9.11 21.84
CA LEU A 211 15.19 7.91 21.95
C LEU A 211 15.02 7.04 20.69
N SER A 212 16.11 6.47 20.19
CA SER A 212 16.07 5.52 19.07
C SER A 212 15.29 4.24 19.36
N THR A 213 15.06 3.94 20.64
CA THR A 213 14.29 2.78 21.12
C THR A 213 12.81 3.10 21.34
N TYR A 214 12.39 4.36 21.20
CA TYR A 214 11.00 4.73 21.37
C TYR A 214 10.18 4.32 20.14
N VAL A 215 9.13 3.53 20.38
CA VAL A 215 8.15 3.16 19.37
C VAL A 215 6.80 3.71 19.82
N PRO A 216 6.19 4.65 19.09
CA PRO A 216 4.89 5.17 19.49
C PRO A 216 3.80 4.11 19.28
N SER A 217 2.77 4.18 20.11
CA SER A 217 1.58 3.34 19.97
C SER A 217 0.32 4.06 20.42
N VAL A 218 -0.81 3.63 19.86
CA VAL A 218 -2.12 3.95 20.41
C VAL A 218 -2.53 2.80 21.33
N HIS A 219 -2.57 3.07 22.64
CA HIS A 219 -2.99 2.10 23.67
C HIS A 219 -4.51 2.19 23.91
N VAL A 220 -5.21 1.13 23.56
CA VAL A 220 -6.66 0.94 23.71
C VAL A 220 -6.91 -0.15 24.75
N SER A 221 -7.58 0.20 25.85
CA SER A 221 -8.07 -0.79 26.81
C SER A 221 -9.42 -1.33 26.31
N PHE A 222 -9.61 -2.65 26.38
CA PHE A 222 -10.91 -3.22 26.07
C PHE A 222 -11.94 -2.80 27.13
N ARG A 223 -13.21 -2.71 26.73
CA ARG A 223 -14.33 -2.56 27.65
C ARG A 223 -14.33 -3.74 28.62
N ASP A 224 -14.67 -3.45 29.86
CA ASP A 224 -14.58 -4.39 30.98
C ASP A 224 -15.32 -5.72 30.71
N GLU A 225 -16.55 -5.66 30.19
CA GLU A 225 -17.35 -6.84 29.84
C GLU A 225 -16.69 -7.67 28.72
N ALA A 226 -16.30 -7.04 27.62
CA ALA A 226 -15.65 -7.71 26.49
C ALA A 226 -14.31 -8.35 26.89
N ALA A 227 -13.49 -7.63 27.68
CA ALA A 227 -12.24 -8.15 28.19
C ALA A 227 -12.44 -9.42 29.02
N LYS A 228 -13.45 -9.42 29.91
CA LYS A 228 -13.78 -10.56 30.77
C LYS A 228 -14.30 -11.75 29.97
N GLU A 229 -15.19 -11.52 29.00
CA GLU A 229 -15.77 -12.58 28.18
C GLU A 229 -14.71 -13.26 27.30
N ILE A 230 -13.99 -12.48 26.49
CA ILE A 230 -12.95 -12.99 25.59
C ILE A 230 -11.84 -13.67 26.41
N GLY A 231 -11.38 -13.02 27.47
CA GLY A 231 -10.31 -13.55 28.31
C GLY A 231 -10.68 -14.83 29.04
N LYS A 232 -11.93 -14.96 29.50
CA LYS A 232 -12.46 -16.19 30.07
C LYS A 232 -12.36 -17.35 29.07
N GLU A 233 -12.81 -17.16 27.84
CA GLU A 233 -12.79 -18.20 26.82
C GLU A 233 -11.35 -18.57 26.41
N ILE A 234 -10.46 -17.58 26.26
CA ILE A 234 -9.03 -17.82 26.00
C ILE A 234 -8.39 -18.67 27.10
N ILE A 235 -8.58 -18.29 28.38
CA ILE A 235 -7.96 -18.99 29.51
C ILE A 235 -8.58 -20.38 29.71
N LYS A 236 -9.89 -20.55 29.51
CA LYS A 236 -10.53 -21.88 29.52
C LYS A 236 -9.90 -22.79 28.48
N LYS A 237 -9.86 -22.34 27.21
CA LYS A 237 -9.28 -23.14 26.12
C LYS A 237 -7.79 -23.38 26.29
N ALA A 238 -7.04 -22.41 26.83
CA ALA A 238 -5.63 -22.60 27.15
C ALA A 238 -5.40 -23.68 28.21
N ASN A 239 -6.28 -23.77 29.23
CA ASN A 239 -6.19 -24.83 30.24
C ASN A 239 -6.60 -26.20 29.68
N GLU A 240 -7.59 -26.26 28.78
CA GLU A 240 -8.03 -27.49 28.12
C GLU A 240 -6.98 -28.07 27.16
N LEU A 241 -6.36 -27.20 26.34
CA LEU A 241 -5.46 -27.62 25.25
C LEU A 241 -3.98 -27.60 25.65
N GLY A 242 -3.62 -26.83 26.68
CA GLY A 242 -2.23 -26.63 27.10
C GLY A 242 -1.38 -26.09 25.95
N VAL A 243 -0.28 -26.78 25.66
CA VAL A 243 0.66 -26.41 24.57
C VAL A 243 0.05 -26.50 23.16
N ASN A 244 -1.13 -27.10 23.01
CA ASN A 244 -1.82 -27.25 21.73
C ASN A 244 -2.75 -26.08 21.40
N LEU A 245 -2.79 -25.01 22.21
CA LEU A 245 -3.43 -23.77 21.81
C LEU A 245 -2.59 -23.11 20.71
N ASP A 246 -3.05 -23.22 19.46
CA ASP A 246 -2.42 -22.64 18.28
C ASP A 246 -3.35 -21.63 17.60
N ASN A 247 -2.92 -21.07 16.46
CA ASN A 247 -3.72 -20.16 15.65
C ASN A 247 -5.10 -20.70 15.26
N LYS A 248 -5.19 -22.00 14.94
CA LYS A 248 -6.43 -22.61 14.47
C LYS A 248 -7.47 -22.66 15.59
N GLU A 249 -7.05 -23.02 16.79
CA GLU A 249 -7.93 -23.03 17.95
C GLU A 249 -8.23 -21.62 18.46
N PHE A 250 -7.23 -20.73 18.46
CA PHE A 250 -7.39 -19.34 18.88
C PHE A 250 -8.42 -18.57 18.02
N ARG A 251 -8.40 -18.74 16.70
CA ARG A 251 -9.36 -18.08 15.79
C ARG A 251 -10.81 -18.50 15.97
N LYS A 252 -11.07 -19.64 16.63
CA LYS A 252 -12.43 -20.04 17.01
C LYS A 252 -12.94 -19.22 18.20
N ILE A 253 -12.03 -18.70 19.02
CA ILE A 253 -12.31 -17.93 20.22
C ILE A 253 -12.36 -16.44 19.88
N PHE A 254 -11.36 -15.94 19.16
CA PHE A 254 -11.21 -14.53 18.81
C PHE A 254 -10.77 -14.41 17.35
N LYS A 255 -11.68 -13.96 16.48
CA LYS A 255 -11.49 -13.97 15.02
C LYS A 255 -10.64 -12.80 14.53
N GLY A 256 -10.46 -11.76 15.36
CA GLY A 256 -9.60 -10.62 15.06
C GLY A 256 -10.24 -9.29 15.43
N ILE A 257 -9.67 -8.22 14.88
CA ILE A 257 -10.13 -6.84 15.11
C ILE A 257 -10.41 -6.12 13.80
N TYR A 258 -11.38 -5.20 13.83
CA TYR A 258 -11.49 -4.10 12.88
C TYR A 258 -11.20 -2.79 13.60
N VAL A 259 -10.22 -2.04 13.10
CA VAL A 259 -9.82 -0.73 13.63
C VAL A 259 -10.25 0.35 12.64
N LYS A 260 -11.03 1.31 13.10
CA LYS A 260 -11.53 2.40 12.26
C LYS A 260 -11.38 3.77 12.92
N SER A 261 -11.30 4.80 12.09
CA SER A 261 -11.34 6.19 12.54
C SER A 261 -12.79 6.65 12.74
N ASP A 262 -13.08 7.21 13.91
CA ASP A 262 -14.41 7.70 14.27
C ASP A 262 -14.48 9.23 14.37
N TYR A 263 -13.32 9.88 14.51
CA TYR A 263 -13.22 11.33 14.68
C TYR A 263 -11.82 11.82 14.32
N GLY A 264 -11.74 13.09 13.92
CA GLY A 264 -10.53 13.76 13.49
C GLY A 264 -10.34 13.64 11.99
N ASP A 265 -9.77 14.69 11.40
CA ASP A 265 -9.48 14.80 9.98
C ASP A 265 -8.16 15.56 9.84
N GLY A 266 -7.18 14.95 9.19
CA GLY A 266 -5.85 15.52 9.03
C GLY A 266 -4.71 14.56 9.31
N THR A 267 -4.99 13.31 9.75
CA THR A 267 -3.95 12.35 10.14
C THR A 267 -4.34 10.93 9.76
N VAL A 268 -3.39 10.18 9.19
CA VAL A 268 -3.52 8.74 8.93
C VAL A 268 -2.29 8.01 9.50
N LEU A 269 -2.50 7.10 10.45
CA LEU A 269 -1.43 6.30 11.06
C LEU A 269 -1.10 5.06 10.22
N TYR A 270 0.18 4.68 10.22
CA TYR A 270 0.67 3.46 9.58
C TYR A 270 1.02 2.42 10.66
N ILE A 271 0.03 1.60 11.03
CA ILE A 271 0.15 0.59 12.08
C ILE A 271 0.99 -0.57 11.56
N ASN A 272 2.17 -0.75 12.14
CA ASN A 272 3.08 -1.84 11.81
C ASN A 272 2.72 -3.14 12.51
N GLN A 273 2.10 -3.03 13.70
CA GLN A 273 1.71 -4.19 14.49
C GLN A 273 0.54 -3.85 15.41
N ALA A 274 -0.50 -4.68 15.40
CA ALA A 274 -1.51 -4.70 16.45
C ALA A 274 -1.15 -5.81 17.45
N GLN A 275 -1.14 -5.49 18.74
CA GLN A 275 -0.70 -6.38 19.80
C GLN A 275 -1.72 -6.39 20.93
N MET A 276 -2.42 -7.51 21.10
CA MET A 276 -3.34 -7.75 22.21
C MET A 276 -2.63 -8.46 23.35
N ASN A 277 -2.72 -7.91 24.56
CA ASN A 277 -2.21 -8.48 25.78
C ASN A 277 -3.38 -8.92 26.67
N VAL A 278 -3.46 -10.22 26.96
CA VAL A 278 -4.38 -10.75 27.98
C VAL A 278 -3.66 -10.66 29.32
N VAL A 279 -4.11 -9.75 30.18
CA VAL A 279 -3.44 -9.40 31.45
C VAL A 279 -4.07 -10.15 32.61
N TYR A 280 -3.25 -10.78 33.43
CA TYR A 280 -3.66 -11.56 34.61
C TYR A 280 -2.77 -11.24 35.80
N LYS A 281 -3.24 -11.56 37.01
CA LYS A 281 -2.52 -11.31 38.26
C LYS A 281 -1.86 -12.57 38.78
N CYS A 282 -0.60 -12.44 39.19
CA CYS A 282 0.23 -13.51 39.72
C CYS A 282 0.78 -13.15 41.10
N TYR A 283 1.09 -14.17 41.91
CA TYR A 283 1.94 -14.03 43.07
C TYR A 283 3.41 -13.93 42.64
N ALA A 284 4.15 -13.02 43.28
CA ALA A 284 5.60 -13.09 43.28
C ALA A 284 6.01 -14.29 44.15
N VAL A 285 6.88 -15.15 43.61
CA VAL A 285 7.28 -16.40 44.27
C VAL A 285 8.79 -16.51 44.31
N ASP A 286 9.30 -17.18 45.34
CA ASP A 286 10.69 -17.60 45.38
C ASP A 286 10.90 -18.70 44.32
N THR A 287 11.83 -18.49 43.40
CA THR A 287 12.03 -19.40 42.25
C THR A 287 12.69 -20.73 42.62
N ILE A 288 13.20 -20.87 43.84
CA ILE A 288 13.87 -22.08 44.35
C ILE A 288 12.89 -22.94 45.15
N THR A 289 12.06 -22.32 46.00
CA THR A 289 11.12 -22.99 46.90
C THR A 289 9.70 -23.03 46.35
N GLY A 290 9.34 -22.11 45.46
CA GLY A 290 8.00 -21.96 44.91
C GLY A 290 7.00 -21.30 45.86
N VAL A 291 7.44 -20.78 47.00
CA VAL A 291 6.57 -20.16 48.02
C VAL A 291 6.30 -18.70 47.67
N LYS A 292 5.09 -18.22 48.00
CA LYS A 292 4.71 -16.81 47.85
C LYS A 292 5.65 -15.89 48.64
N LEU A 293 6.07 -14.80 48.02
CA LEU A 293 6.81 -13.72 48.68
C LEU A 293 5.83 -12.76 49.34
N GLN A 294 6.19 -12.25 50.51
CA GLN A 294 5.41 -11.22 51.21
C GLN A 294 5.90 -9.81 50.83
N LYS A 295 5.00 -8.83 50.91
CA LYS A 295 5.38 -7.41 50.82
C LYS A 295 6.33 -7.05 51.96
N LYS A 296 7.27 -6.12 51.72
CA LYS A 296 8.22 -5.67 52.75
C LYS A 296 7.55 -4.83 53.86
N VAL A 297 6.40 -4.23 53.58
CA VAL A 297 5.66 -3.36 54.50
C VAL A 297 4.39 -4.08 54.93
N ALA A 298 4.15 -4.17 56.23
CA ALA A 298 2.93 -4.71 56.79
C ALA A 298 1.81 -3.65 56.78
N GLU A 299 0.60 -4.05 56.42
CA GLU A 299 -0.62 -3.25 56.60
C GLU A 299 -1.33 -3.77 57.85
N ASN A 300 -1.57 -2.90 58.84
CA ASN A 300 -2.20 -3.26 60.11
C ASN A 300 -1.51 -4.42 60.87
N GLY A 301 -0.18 -4.53 60.74
CA GLY A 301 0.60 -5.60 61.38
C GLY A 301 0.55 -6.96 60.67
N VAL A 302 -0.13 -7.05 59.52
CA VAL A 302 -0.20 -8.26 58.70
C VAL A 302 0.58 -8.05 57.41
N TYR A 303 1.48 -8.99 57.10
CA TYR A 303 2.20 -9.03 55.84
C TYR A 303 1.31 -9.65 54.76
N LYS A 304 0.99 -8.87 53.73
CA LYS A 304 0.24 -9.35 52.56
C LYS A 304 1.16 -10.01 51.53
N ASP A 305 0.60 -10.91 50.75
CA ASP A 305 1.30 -11.51 49.61
C ASP A 305 1.69 -10.44 48.58
N SER A 306 2.86 -10.60 47.98
CA SER A 306 3.34 -9.76 46.88
C SER A 306 2.75 -10.29 45.57
N THR A 307 2.17 -9.39 44.78
CA THR A 307 1.55 -9.71 43.48
C THR A 307 2.09 -8.81 42.38
N TYR A 308 2.02 -9.29 41.14
CA TYR A 308 2.33 -8.52 39.94
C TYR A 308 1.38 -8.91 38.82
N TYR A 309 1.26 -8.05 37.80
CA TYR A 309 0.53 -8.38 36.58
C TYR A 309 1.46 -8.99 35.55
N GLY A 310 1.07 -10.15 35.03
CA GLY A 310 1.68 -10.77 33.86
C GLY A 310 0.74 -10.67 32.67
N TYR A 311 1.25 -10.95 31.48
CA TYR A 311 0.42 -11.01 30.28
C TYR A 311 0.88 -12.09 29.30
N ARG A 312 -0.05 -12.48 28.43
CA ARG A 312 0.24 -13.21 27.18
C ARG A 312 -0.13 -12.34 25.99
N THR A 313 0.74 -12.36 25.00
CA THR A 313 0.67 -11.45 23.85
C THR A 313 0.26 -12.20 22.59
N PHE A 314 -0.78 -11.71 21.95
CA PHE A 314 -1.25 -12.14 20.63
C PHE A 314 -1.09 -10.96 19.68
N ALA A 315 -0.22 -11.07 18.69
CA ALA A 315 0.13 -9.95 17.83
C ALA A 315 -0.06 -10.27 16.36
N THR A 316 -0.22 -9.25 15.52
CA THR A 316 -0.16 -9.45 14.08
C THR A 316 1.26 -9.90 13.68
N THR A 317 1.31 -10.79 12.70
CA THR A 317 2.54 -11.31 12.08
C THR A 317 2.35 -11.34 10.57
N ARG A 318 3.41 -11.64 9.83
CA ARG A 318 3.32 -11.82 8.37
C ARG A 318 2.51 -13.06 7.95
N GLU A 319 2.26 -13.98 8.88
CA GLU A 319 1.55 -15.25 8.62
C GLU A 319 0.04 -15.12 8.78
N VAL A 320 -0.43 -14.05 9.43
CA VAL A 320 -1.86 -13.78 9.65
C VAL A 320 -2.33 -12.63 8.76
N ILE A 321 -3.61 -12.64 8.42
CA ILE A 321 -4.15 -11.72 7.42
C ILE A 321 -4.31 -10.33 8.02
N GLN A 322 -3.94 -9.32 7.23
CA GLN A 322 -4.26 -7.93 7.49
C GLN A 322 -4.81 -7.28 6.23
N ALA A 323 -5.99 -6.70 6.34
CA ALA A 323 -6.76 -6.17 5.22
C ALA A 323 -7.02 -4.68 5.44
N ASN A 324 -6.77 -3.85 4.43
CA ASN A 324 -7.03 -2.42 4.52
C ASN A 324 -8.32 -2.06 3.79
N GLN A 325 -9.19 -1.31 4.44
CA GLN A 325 -10.33 -0.65 3.82
C GLN A 325 -9.93 0.78 3.49
N LEU A 326 -9.91 1.12 2.19
CA LEU A 326 -9.53 2.44 1.72
C LEU A 326 -10.70 3.08 0.97
N GLU A 327 -11.22 4.18 1.49
CA GLU A 327 -12.35 4.90 0.92
C GLU A 327 -11.93 6.28 0.43
N ASN A 328 -12.35 6.60 -0.79
CA ASN A 328 -12.11 7.89 -1.44
C ASN A 328 -13.43 8.56 -1.80
N ASP A 329 -13.43 9.90 -1.79
CA ASP A 329 -14.57 10.68 -2.24
C ASP A 329 -14.86 10.43 -3.72
N LYS A 330 -15.96 9.71 -3.98
CA LYS A 330 -16.34 9.29 -5.34
C LYS A 330 -16.58 10.47 -6.27
N ALA A 331 -17.16 11.57 -5.77
CA ALA A 331 -17.50 12.73 -6.60
C ALA A 331 -16.25 13.54 -6.94
N ALA A 332 -15.38 13.80 -5.97
CA ALA A 332 -14.12 14.52 -6.19
C ALA A 332 -13.19 13.73 -7.13
N ILE A 333 -13.07 12.42 -6.93
CA ILE A 333 -12.30 11.54 -7.82
C ILE A 333 -12.87 11.55 -9.24
N GLN A 334 -14.20 11.43 -9.42
CA GLN A 334 -14.80 11.48 -10.74
C GLN A 334 -14.60 12.85 -11.43
N ASN A 335 -14.68 13.95 -10.68
CA ASN A 335 -14.40 15.29 -11.21
C ASN A 335 -12.96 15.44 -11.71
N CYS A 336 -11.99 14.78 -11.05
CA CYS A 336 -10.61 14.73 -11.50
C CYS A 336 -10.45 13.84 -12.74
N ILE A 337 -11.15 12.71 -12.80
CA ILE A 337 -11.13 11.78 -13.94
C ILE A 337 -11.69 12.43 -15.21
N ASN A 338 -12.73 13.25 -15.08
CA ASN A 338 -13.38 13.93 -16.20
C ASN A 338 -12.54 15.08 -16.82
N LYS A 339 -11.35 15.39 -16.30
CA LYS A 339 -10.44 16.39 -16.89
C LYS A 339 -9.81 15.84 -18.17
N SER A 340 -9.79 16.65 -19.23
CA SER A 340 -9.34 16.21 -20.56
C SER A 340 -7.95 16.74 -20.94
N GLU A 341 -7.50 17.79 -20.27
CA GLU A 341 -6.28 18.54 -20.58
C GLU A 341 -5.04 18.10 -19.78
N TRP A 342 -5.24 17.38 -18.67
CA TRP A 342 -4.21 16.80 -17.83
C TRP A 342 -4.71 15.51 -17.18
N THR A 343 -3.81 14.74 -16.59
CA THR A 343 -4.17 13.53 -15.83
C THR A 343 -3.65 13.60 -14.39
N TYR A 344 -4.16 12.73 -13.54
CA TYR A 344 -3.73 12.61 -12.15
C TYR A 344 -3.20 11.21 -11.86
N LEU A 345 -2.11 11.14 -11.10
CA LEU A 345 -1.78 9.99 -10.28
C LEU A 345 -2.19 10.31 -8.86
N LYS A 346 -2.90 9.40 -8.19
CA LYS A 346 -3.27 9.56 -6.79
C LYS A 346 -3.30 8.22 -6.07
N SER A 347 -2.55 8.12 -4.97
CA SER A 347 -2.55 7.01 -4.04
C SER A 347 -3.13 7.41 -2.68
N PRO A 348 -3.68 6.46 -1.92
CA PRO A 348 -4.03 5.10 -2.34
C PRO A 348 -5.33 5.04 -3.16
N ALA A 349 -5.49 3.96 -3.94
CA ALA A 349 -6.75 3.49 -4.57
C ALA A 349 -7.65 4.57 -5.19
N GLY A 350 -7.04 5.60 -5.79
CA GLY A 350 -7.77 6.74 -6.36
C GLY A 350 -7.71 6.76 -7.87
N ILE A 351 -6.62 7.30 -8.42
CA ILE A 351 -6.51 7.61 -9.85
C ILE A 351 -5.18 7.09 -10.38
N PHE A 352 -5.24 6.37 -11.50
CA PHE A 352 -4.08 6.08 -12.34
C PHE A 352 -4.14 6.87 -13.65
N THR A 353 -2.99 7.04 -14.28
CA THR A 353 -2.92 7.59 -15.64
C THR A 353 -2.82 6.43 -16.62
N GLN A 354 -3.80 6.31 -17.52
CA GLN A 354 -3.74 5.43 -18.68
C GLN A 354 -3.09 6.18 -19.84
N LEU A 355 -2.15 5.54 -20.53
CA LEU A 355 -1.50 6.02 -21.74
C LEU A 355 -1.92 5.14 -22.92
N THR A 356 -2.20 5.77 -24.06
CA THR A 356 -2.36 5.07 -25.34
C THR A 356 -1.12 5.34 -26.18
N LEU A 357 -0.30 4.31 -26.39
CA LEU A 357 0.91 4.45 -27.20
C LEU A 357 0.58 4.27 -28.70
N PRO A 358 1.16 5.09 -29.59
CA PRO A 358 0.90 5.06 -31.03
C PRO A 358 1.67 3.91 -31.73
N VAL A 359 1.51 2.68 -31.23
CA VAL A 359 2.28 1.49 -31.64
C VAL A 359 2.16 1.21 -33.14
N SER A 360 0.95 1.26 -33.71
CA SER A 360 0.72 1.06 -35.15
C SER A 360 1.43 2.12 -36.00
N GLN A 361 1.35 3.39 -35.59
CA GLN A 361 2.00 4.49 -36.33
C GLN A 361 3.53 4.35 -36.31
N ILE A 362 4.09 3.88 -35.20
CA ILE A 362 5.52 3.58 -35.09
C ILE A 362 5.88 2.46 -36.07
N ALA A 363 5.14 1.35 -36.06
CA ALA A 363 5.40 0.22 -36.95
C ALA A 363 5.27 0.58 -38.44
N GLU A 364 4.26 1.38 -38.81
CA GLU A 364 4.04 1.86 -40.18
C GLU A 364 5.17 2.77 -40.65
N LYS A 365 5.59 3.73 -39.80
CA LYS A 365 6.67 4.67 -40.16
C LYS A 365 8.04 3.99 -40.24
N LEU A 366 8.23 2.94 -39.45
CA LEU A 366 9.47 2.18 -39.37
C LEU A 366 9.48 0.93 -40.24
N GLN A 367 8.60 0.79 -41.23
CA GLN A 367 8.60 -0.37 -42.14
C GLN A 367 10.01 -0.62 -42.74
N GLY A 368 10.68 -1.67 -42.25
CA GLY A 368 12.04 -2.06 -42.64
C GLY A 368 13.19 -1.42 -41.84
N ASP A 369 12.90 -0.52 -40.89
CA ASP A 369 13.87 0.11 -39.99
C ASP A 369 13.94 -0.65 -38.64
N THR A 370 15.12 -0.69 -38.02
CA THR A 370 15.29 -1.27 -36.68
C THR A 370 14.99 -0.22 -35.61
N LEU A 371 14.10 -0.54 -34.66
CA LEU A 371 13.80 0.29 -33.50
C LEU A 371 14.92 0.16 -32.45
N ASN A 372 15.62 1.25 -32.13
CA ASN A 372 16.79 1.22 -31.25
C ASN A 372 16.46 1.68 -29.82
N ALA A 373 15.74 2.80 -29.71
CA ALA A 373 15.40 3.40 -28.44
C ALA A 373 14.06 4.13 -28.53
N VAL A 374 13.28 4.02 -27.47
CA VAL A 374 12.00 4.73 -27.32
C VAL A 374 12.00 5.38 -25.95
N LYS A 375 12.06 6.71 -25.90
CA LYS A 375 12.05 7.47 -24.65
C LYS A 375 10.67 8.08 -24.44
N LEU A 376 10.15 7.92 -23.22
CA LEU A 376 8.90 8.50 -22.76
C LEU A 376 9.18 9.38 -21.54
N GLY A 377 9.00 10.69 -21.67
CA GLY A 377 9.00 11.63 -20.56
C GLY A 377 7.59 12.09 -20.25
N ILE A 378 7.18 12.04 -18.99
CA ILE A 378 5.86 12.50 -18.54
C ILE A 378 6.07 13.66 -17.55
N PRO A 379 5.95 14.91 -18.02
CA PRO A 379 6.15 16.07 -17.17
C PRO A 379 5.09 16.20 -16.09
N ILE A 380 5.52 16.67 -14.93
CA ILE A 380 4.70 16.94 -13.76
C ILE A 380 4.44 18.45 -13.74
N TYR A 381 3.18 18.86 -13.52
CA TYR A 381 2.88 20.27 -13.29
C TYR A 381 3.50 20.71 -11.97
N ASN A 382 4.16 21.87 -11.96
CA ASN A 382 4.62 22.48 -10.72
C ASN A 382 3.39 22.90 -9.90
N GLU A 383 3.14 22.19 -8.81
CA GLU A 383 2.15 22.59 -7.81
C GLU A 383 2.77 23.65 -6.90
N THR A 384 2.04 24.73 -6.61
CA THR A 384 2.45 25.72 -5.61
C THR A 384 2.37 25.07 -4.23
N SER A 385 3.50 24.67 -3.68
CA SER A 385 3.61 23.91 -2.44
C SER A 385 3.45 24.80 -1.20
N ASP A 386 2.24 25.30 -0.95
CA ASP A 386 1.94 26.05 0.29
C ASP A 386 1.35 25.16 1.40
N LYS A 387 1.08 23.87 1.11
CA LYS A 387 0.45 22.94 2.06
C LYS A 387 1.49 22.22 2.92
N LYS A 388 1.73 22.71 4.14
CA LYS A 388 2.65 22.13 5.15
C LYS A 388 2.43 20.64 5.44
N PHE A 389 1.21 20.14 5.29
CA PHE A 389 0.80 18.75 5.55
C PHE A 389 0.11 18.08 4.35
N GLY A 390 0.43 18.53 3.13
CA GLY A 390 -0.15 18.00 1.89
C GLY A 390 0.45 16.67 1.45
N MET A 391 -0.23 16.01 0.52
CA MET A 391 0.28 14.82 -0.18
C MET A 391 1.53 15.15 -0.99
N SER A 392 2.51 14.23 -1.01
CA SER A 392 3.74 14.37 -1.78
C SER A 392 3.63 13.70 -3.16
N THR A 393 4.49 14.13 -4.09
CA THR A 393 4.67 13.47 -5.39
C THR A 393 5.19 12.04 -5.20
N PRO A 394 4.56 11.01 -5.81
CA PRO A 394 5.06 9.64 -5.74
C PRO A 394 6.48 9.52 -6.33
N ASN A 395 7.43 9.05 -5.53
CA ASN A 395 8.84 8.93 -5.93
C ASN A 395 9.12 7.72 -6.83
N ASN A 396 8.27 6.69 -6.76
CA ASN A 396 8.35 5.53 -7.62
C ASN A 396 7.03 5.33 -8.36
N VAL A 397 7.12 5.15 -9.68
CA VAL A 397 5.97 4.87 -10.52
C VAL A 397 6.30 3.74 -11.49
N LEU A 398 5.37 2.81 -11.62
CA LEU A 398 5.48 1.68 -12.55
C LEU A 398 4.66 2.01 -13.80
N LEU A 399 5.30 2.01 -14.96
CA LEU A 399 4.63 1.94 -16.24
C LEU A 399 4.46 0.47 -16.61
N ILE A 400 3.22 0.02 -16.79
CA ILE A 400 2.92 -1.39 -17.10
C ILE A 400 1.88 -1.48 -18.20
N ARG A 401 2.02 -2.44 -19.12
CA ARG A 401 0.97 -2.70 -20.10
C ARG A 401 -0.28 -3.20 -19.37
N LYS A 402 -1.43 -2.58 -19.64
CA LYS A 402 -2.66 -2.72 -18.84
C LYS A 402 -3.06 -4.18 -18.59
N LYS A 403 -2.95 -5.03 -19.61
CA LYS A 403 -3.29 -6.46 -19.52
C LYS A 403 -2.50 -7.27 -18.50
N TYR A 404 -1.31 -6.83 -18.09
CA TYR A 404 -0.46 -7.52 -17.11
C TYR A 404 -0.60 -6.95 -15.69
N LYS A 405 -1.35 -5.86 -15.49
CA LYS A 405 -1.46 -5.14 -14.21
C LYS A 405 -1.78 -6.07 -13.04
N ASP A 406 -2.85 -6.86 -13.16
CA ASP A 406 -3.35 -7.63 -12.02
C ASP A 406 -2.46 -8.84 -11.72
N SER A 407 -1.96 -9.53 -12.74
CA SER A 407 -1.00 -10.64 -12.57
C SER A 407 0.32 -10.18 -11.97
N PHE A 408 0.75 -8.95 -12.28
CA PHE A 408 1.99 -8.38 -11.75
C PHE A 408 1.95 -8.28 -10.22
N PHE A 409 0.90 -7.67 -9.66
CA PHE A 409 0.79 -7.47 -8.21
C PHE A 409 0.43 -8.77 -7.48
N LYS A 410 -0.47 -9.60 -8.03
CA LYS A 410 -0.81 -10.91 -7.43
C LYS A 410 0.39 -11.85 -7.40
N GLY A 411 1.20 -11.83 -8.46
CA GLY A 411 2.40 -12.65 -8.59
C GLY A 411 3.63 -12.07 -7.90
N ASN A 412 3.55 -10.90 -7.26
CA ASN A 412 4.69 -10.15 -6.70
C ASN A 412 5.87 -10.07 -7.71
N GLN A 413 5.54 -9.74 -8.97
CA GLN A 413 6.52 -9.66 -10.05
C GLN A 413 7.42 -8.42 -9.91
N LEU A 414 8.61 -8.50 -10.52
CA LEU A 414 9.52 -7.37 -10.64
C LEU A 414 9.44 -6.78 -12.05
N SER A 415 9.82 -5.51 -12.19
CA SER A 415 9.89 -4.85 -13.50
C SER A 415 10.93 -5.54 -14.38
N ASP A 416 10.53 -5.91 -15.61
CA ASP A 416 11.33 -6.71 -16.54
C ASP A 416 11.82 -5.94 -17.79
N GLY A 417 11.35 -4.71 -17.98
CA GLY A 417 11.61 -3.88 -19.16
C GLY A 417 10.82 -4.28 -20.41
N ILE A 418 10.06 -5.38 -20.36
CA ILE A 418 9.31 -5.96 -21.49
C ILE A 418 7.82 -5.72 -21.29
N THR A 419 7.28 -6.10 -20.14
CA THR A 419 5.89 -5.91 -19.76
C THR A 419 5.70 -4.64 -18.92
N SER A 420 6.73 -4.25 -18.19
CA SER A 420 6.73 -3.10 -17.29
C SER A 420 8.09 -2.42 -17.17
N SER A 421 8.08 -1.12 -16.86
CA SER A 421 9.26 -0.30 -16.57
C SER A 421 9.05 0.49 -15.29
N LEU A 422 10.01 0.41 -14.37
CA LEU A 422 10.00 1.15 -13.12
C LEU A 422 10.76 2.48 -13.25
N PHE A 423 10.15 3.56 -12.80
CA PHE A 423 10.83 4.81 -12.47
C PHE A 423 11.01 4.89 -10.96
N THR A 424 12.22 5.24 -10.53
CA THR A 424 12.59 5.48 -9.13
C THR A 424 13.38 6.76 -9.08
N SER A 425 12.90 7.77 -8.34
CA SER A 425 13.68 8.97 -8.11
C SER A 425 14.62 8.83 -6.92
N THR A 426 15.86 9.28 -7.08
CA THR A 426 16.83 9.44 -5.97
C THR A 426 16.77 10.82 -5.32
N THR A 427 15.98 11.74 -5.89
CA THR A 427 15.79 13.11 -5.38
C THR A 427 14.32 13.43 -5.19
N THR A 428 14.01 14.41 -4.35
CA THR A 428 12.64 14.88 -4.13
C THR A 428 12.21 15.98 -5.11
N SER A 429 13.07 16.36 -6.07
CA SER A 429 12.90 17.56 -6.92
C SER A 429 12.88 17.26 -8.41
N PHE A 430 12.42 16.08 -8.82
CA PHE A 430 12.24 15.75 -10.22
C PHE A 430 10.97 16.42 -10.78
N THR A 431 11.01 16.80 -12.05
CA THR A 431 9.92 17.51 -12.73
C THR A 431 9.22 16.65 -13.78
N GLN A 432 9.69 15.42 -13.99
CA GLN A 432 9.12 14.47 -14.95
C GLN A 432 9.42 13.02 -14.54
N TYR A 433 8.51 12.12 -14.92
CA TYR A 433 8.75 10.69 -14.92
C TYR A 433 9.36 10.29 -16.26
N THR A 434 10.62 9.84 -16.27
CA THR A 434 11.35 9.51 -17.49
C THR A 434 11.61 8.00 -17.60
N PHE A 435 11.07 7.39 -18.64
CA PHE A 435 11.36 6.02 -19.04
C PHE A 435 12.29 6.06 -20.25
N ASN A 436 13.58 5.84 -20.01
CA ASN A 436 14.64 6.09 -20.99
C ASN A 436 14.58 5.16 -22.21
N ASN A 437 14.12 3.92 -22.03
CA ASN A 437 14.00 2.98 -23.14
C ASN A 437 12.87 1.98 -22.92
N ILE A 438 11.73 2.20 -23.58
CA ILE A 438 10.57 1.29 -23.58
C ILE A 438 10.45 0.47 -24.88
N THR A 439 11.52 0.36 -25.66
CA THR A 439 11.53 -0.35 -26.96
C THR A 439 10.98 -1.76 -26.85
N GLN A 440 11.37 -2.52 -25.82
CA GLN A 440 10.90 -3.89 -25.62
C GLN A 440 9.40 -3.95 -25.30
N MET A 441 8.84 -2.93 -24.66
CA MET A 441 7.41 -2.81 -24.41
C MET A 441 6.63 -2.55 -25.71
N ILE A 442 7.17 -1.73 -26.61
CA ILE A 442 6.61 -1.53 -27.97
C ILE A 442 6.67 -2.83 -28.77
N ASN A 443 7.82 -3.51 -28.78
CA ASN A 443 7.99 -4.80 -29.44
C ASN A 443 7.07 -5.87 -28.85
N ASN A 444 6.79 -5.85 -27.54
CA ASN A 444 5.84 -6.76 -26.91
C ASN A 444 4.40 -6.55 -27.42
N CYS A 445 3.99 -5.30 -27.69
CA CYS A 445 2.69 -5.02 -28.30
C CYS A 445 2.61 -5.49 -29.75
N LEU A 446 3.72 -5.40 -30.51
CA LEU A 446 3.76 -5.83 -31.91
C LEU A 446 3.88 -7.36 -32.05
N GLY A 447 4.59 -8.01 -31.13
CA GLY A 447 4.96 -9.42 -31.23
C GLY A 447 4.07 -10.41 -30.50
N ASP A 448 3.01 -9.96 -29.81
CA ASP A 448 2.13 -10.87 -29.05
C ASP A 448 0.99 -11.50 -29.88
N GLY A 449 0.82 -11.06 -31.13
CA GLY A 449 -0.16 -11.58 -32.07
C GLY A 449 -1.61 -11.08 -31.88
N GLU A 450 -1.92 -10.29 -30.85
CA GLU A 450 -3.31 -9.85 -30.57
C GLU A 450 -3.90 -9.06 -31.75
N ARG A 451 -3.11 -8.14 -32.31
CA ARG A 451 -3.49 -7.32 -33.46
C ARG A 451 -3.70 -8.16 -34.72
N GLU A 452 -2.79 -9.10 -35.00
CA GLU A 452 -2.91 -9.99 -36.17
C GLU A 452 -4.14 -10.90 -36.09
N GLU A 453 -4.46 -11.39 -34.88
CA GLU A 453 -5.68 -12.16 -34.64
C GLU A 453 -6.94 -11.31 -34.83
N ALA A 454 -6.93 -10.07 -34.35
CA ALA A 454 -8.03 -9.14 -34.55
C ALA A 454 -8.27 -8.86 -36.04
N GLU A 455 -7.21 -8.59 -36.81
CA GLU A 455 -7.29 -8.41 -38.27
C GLU A 455 -7.89 -9.64 -38.98
N LYS A 456 -7.51 -10.85 -38.58
CA LYS A 456 -8.06 -12.09 -39.15
C LYS A 456 -9.55 -12.25 -38.85
N LYS A 457 -9.98 -11.95 -37.62
CA LYS A 457 -11.39 -12.05 -37.20
C LYS A 457 -12.28 -11.00 -37.87
N LEU A 458 -11.80 -9.77 -37.97
CA LEU A 458 -12.54 -8.63 -38.55
C LEU A 458 -12.71 -8.72 -40.08
N LYS A 459 -11.88 -9.51 -40.78
CA LYS A 459 -12.10 -9.79 -42.21
C LYS A 459 -13.43 -10.49 -42.51
N ASN A 460 -13.95 -11.27 -41.56
CA ASN A 460 -15.13 -12.14 -41.77
C ASN A 460 -16.23 -11.95 -40.69
N GLY A 461 -16.16 -10.90 -39.87
CA GLY A 461 -17.10 -10.72 -38.77
C GLY A 461 -16.80 -9.49 -37.91
N THR A 462 -17.33 -9.49 -36.68
CA THR A 462 -17.16 -8.42 -35.70
C THR A 462 -16.48 -8.97 -34.44
N ILE A 463 -15.90 -8.09 -33.63
CA ILE A 463 -15.33 -8.45 -32.33
C ILE A 463 -16.10 -7.72 -31.24
N THR A 464 -16.49 -8.43 -30.18
CA THR A 464 -17.04 -7.82 -28.97
C THR A 464 -15.94 -7.67 -27.92
N LEU A 465 -15.64 -6.44 -27.53
CA LEU A 465 -14.68 -6.08 -26.50
C LEU A 465 -15.39 -5.76 -25.18
N GLN A 466 -14.76 -6.07 -24.05
CA GLN A 466 -15.17 -5.54 -22.75
C GLN A 466 -14.34 -4.29 -22.46
N ILE A 467 -14.98 -3.15 -22.31
CA ILE A 467 -14.34 -1.86 -22.05
C ILE A 467 -14.74 -1.34 -20.67
N THR A 468 -13.84 -0.63 -20.01
CA THR A 468 -14.13 0.09 -18.78
C THR A 468 -14.45 1.54 -19.13
N ASN A 469 -15.65 2.00 -18.78
CA ASN A 469 -16.05 3.39 -19.00
C ASN A 469 -15.39 4.35 -17.98
N SER A 470 -15.63 5.65 -18.11
CA SER A 470 -15.08 6.66 -17.19
C SER A 470 -15.59 6.55 -15.75
N GLU A 471 -16.69 5.83 -15.52
CA GLU A 471 -17.23 5.53 -14.18
C GLU A 471 -16.64 4.23 -13.58
N GLY A 472 -15.74 3.55 -14.29
CA GLY A 472 -15.15 2.28 -13.84
C GLY A 472 -16.04 1.05 -14.08
N LYS A 473 -17.14 1.17 -14.84
CA LYS A 473 -18.04 0.04 -15.15
C LYS A 473 -17.63 -0.65 -16.44
N THR A 474 -17.79 -1.98 -16.45
CA THR A 474 -17.55 -2.81 -17.64
C THR A 474 -18.75 -2.78 -18.59
N GLU A 475 -18.50 -2.48 -19.85
CA GLU A 475 -19.49 -2.45 -20.93
C GLU A 475 -19.00 -3.24 -22.13
N SER A 476 -19.92 -3.86 -22.87
CA SER A 476 -19.59 -4.56 -24.11
C SER A 476 -19.65 -3.61 -25.31
N LYS A 477 -18.58 -3.59 -26.10
CA LYS A 477 -18.46 -2.78 -27.32
C LYS A 477 -18.18 -3.66 -28.52
N GLU A 478 -19.10 -3.65 -29.48
CA GLU A 478 -18.86 -4.27 -30.79
C GLU A 478 -18.02 -3.34 -31.67
N VAL A 479 -17.02 -3.91 -32.34
CA VAL A 479 -16.12 -3.22 -33.27
C VAL A 479 -16.10 -3.94 -34.62
N HIS A 480 -16.04 -3.15 -35.70
CA HIS A 480 -16.20 -3.63 -37.07
C HIS A 480 -14.93 -3.51 -37.94
N ASN A 481 -13.92 -2.79 -37.48
CA ASN A 481 -12.67 -2.57 -38.19
C ASN A 481 -11.48 -2.51 -37.22
N ILE A 482 -10.27 -2.56 -37.76
CA ILE A 482 -9.05 -2.64 -36.94
C ILE A 482 -8.80 -1.33 -36.21
N GLU A 483 -9.15 -0.19 -36.79
CA GLU A 483 -8.99 1.13 -36.17
C GLU A 483 -9.86 1.28 -34.92
N GLU A 484 -11.11 0.80 -34.97
CA GLU A 484 -12.00 0.71 -33.80
C GLU A 484 -11.46 -0.26 -32.75
N TRP A 485 -10.97 -1.43 -33.18
CA TRP A 485 -10.37 -2.40 -32.27
C TRP A 485 -9.14 -1.81 -31.56
N GLU A 486 -8.24 -1.13 -32.28
CA GLU A 486 -7.05 -0.51 -31.71
C GLU A 486 -7.40 0.64 -30.75
N LYS A 487 -8.49 1.35 -31.02
CA LYS A 487 -8.96 2.45 -30.18
C LYS A 487 -9.51 1.98 -28.84
N TYR A 488 -10.34 0.93 -28.86
CA TYR A 488 -11.12 0.47 -27.71
C TYR A 488 -10.49 -0.69 -26.94
N SER A 489 -9.64 -1.50 -27.57
CA SER A 489 -8.95 -2.59 -26.88
C SER A 489 -7.80 -2.08 -26.01
N ASP A 490 -7.36 -2.94 -25.09
CA ASP A 490 -6.25 -2.65 -24.17
C ASP A 490 -4.87 -2.92 -24.78
N TRP A 491 -4.79 -3.30 -26.07
CA TRP A 491 -3.59 -3.85 -26.70
C TRP A 491 -2.38 -2.89 -26.62
N ASN A 492 -2.60 -1.58 -26.81
CA ASN A 492 -1.59 -0.54 -26.75
C ASN A 492 -1.75 0.39 -25.53
N LYS A 493 -2.53 -0.05 -24.53
CA LYS A 493 -2.80 0.73 -23.32
C LYS A 493 -1.80 0.38 -22.23
N PHE A 494 -1.23 1.40 -21.62
CA PHE A 494 -0.32 1.29 -20.49
C PHE A 494 -0.91 2.06 -19.31
N ILE A 495 -0.64 1.61 -18.10
CA ILE A 495 -1.06 2.27 -16.86
C ILE A 495 0.19 2.71 -16.12
N LEU A 496 0.16 3.93 -15.63
CA LEU A 496 1.16 4.49 -14.72
C LEU A 496 0.62 4.41 -13.29
N ILE A 497 1.34 3.73 -12.40
CA ILE A 497 0.88 3.34 -11.07
C ILE A 497 1.89 3.80 -10.01
N PRO A 498 1.50 4.54 -8.96
CA PRO A 498 2.33 4.76 -7.77
C PRO A 498 2.64 3.45 -7.05
N VAL A 499 3.92 3.17 -6.81
CA VAL A 499 4.37 1.91 -6.21
C VAL A 499 5.32 2.10 -5.04
N LEU A 500 5.21 1.21 -4.05
CA LEU A 500 6.20 1.03 -3.00
C LEU A 500 7.26 0.04 -3.49
N VAL A 501 8.52 0.47 -3.47
CA VAL A 501 9.67 -0.33 -3.88
C VAL A 501 10.46 -0.72 -2.63
N THR A 502 10.69 -2.01 -2.45
CA THR A 502 11.58 -2.53 -1.40
C THR A 502 12.86 -3.04 -2.05
N THR A 503 14.01 -2.66 -1.49
CA THR A 503 15.32 -3.10 -1.96
C THR A 503 16.04 -3.97 -0.92
N ASP A 504 17.00 -4.77 -1.37
CA ASP A 504 17.89 -5.48 -0.44
C ASP A 504 18.81 -4.50 0.31
N SER A 505 19.04 -4.78 1.59
CA SER A 505 20.03 -4.07 2.40
C SER A 505 21.42 -4.63 2.09
N SER A 506 21.92 -4.47 0.87
CA SER A 506 23.30 -4.83 0.55
C SER A 506 24.25 -3.83 1.23
N SER A 507 25.16 -4.37 2.05
CA SER A 507 26.05 -3.63 2.95
C SER A 507 26.69 -2.41 2.29
N SER A 508 26.55 -1.25 2.94
CA SER A 508 27.18 0.02 2.62
C SER A 508 28.71 -0.09 2.65
N ASN A 509 29.32 -0.56 1.56
CA ASN A 509 30.76 -0.44 1.35
C ASN A 509 30.99 0.73 0.40
N SER A 510 31.28 1.91 0.97
CA SER A 510 31.24 3.21 0.28
C SER A 510 32.38 3.47 -0.72
N TYR A 511 32.99 2.43 -1.29
CA TYR A 511 34.15 2.55 -2.18
C TYR A 511 33.82 2.25 -3.66
N TYR A 512 32.83 1.40 -3.92
CA TYR A 512 32.25 1.17 -5.25
C TYR A 512 30.75 1.23 -5.07
N GLY A 513 30.06 2.19 -5.69
CA GLY A 513 28.68 2.60 -5.38
C GLY A 513 27.71 1.46 -5.00
N SER A 514 26.88 1.71 -4.00
CA SER A 514 25.87 0.77 -3.52
C SER A 514 24.81 0.51 -4.59
N SER A 515 24.78 -0.68 -5.19
CA SER A 515 23.65 -1.15 -5.99
C SER A 515 22.76 -2.03 -5.13
N SER A 516 21.71 -1.45 -4.54
CA SER A 516 20.66 -2.25 -3.88
C SER A 516 19.71 -2.81 -4.93
N ASN A 517 19.43 -4.11 -4.90
CA ASN A 517 18.53 -4.75 -5.84
C ASN A 517 17.08 -4.60 -5.38
N VAL A 518 16.16 -4.34 -6.32
CA VAL A 518 14.72 -4.36 -6.01
C VAL A 518 14.28 -5.80 -5.74
N ILE A 519 13.64 -6.03 -4.59
CA ILE A 519 13.15 -7.35 -4.16
C ILE A 519 11.62 -7.42 -4.09
N SER A 520 10.92 -6.29 -4.10
CA SER A 520 9.45 -6.25 -4.17
C SER A 520 8.95 -4.91 -4.71
N ILE A 521 7.88 -4.97 -5.49
CA ILE A 521 7.12 -3.82 -5.99
C ILE A 521 5.65 -4.05 -5.62
N GLN A 522 5.10 -3.17 -4.78
CA GLN A 522 3.71 -3.22 -4.33
C GLN A 522 3.01 -1.91 -4.65
N HIS A 523 1.68 -1.87 -4.61
CA HIS A 523 0.98 -0.59 -4.68
C HIS A 523 1.40 0.32 -3.54
N ASP A 524 1.67 1.60 -3.82
CA ASP A 524 1.87 2.57 -2.75
C ASP A 524 0.53 2.91 -2.12
N LEU A 525 0.39 2.60 -0.83
CA LEU A 525 -0.82 2.87 -0.08
C LEU A 525 -0.74 4.17 0.74
N LYS A 526 0.38 4.89 0.64
CA LYS A 526 0.55 6.19 1.30
C LYS A 526 -0.14 7.29 0.48
N PRO A 527 -0.75 8.30 1.15
CA PRO A 527 -1.32 9.45 0.46
C PRO A 527 -0.26 10.20 -0.35
N GLY A 528 -0.48 10.28 -1.66
CA GLY A 528 0.42 10.91 -2.61
C GLY A 528 -0.31 11.26 -3.90
N TYR A 529 0.14 12.30 -4.61
CA TYR A 529 -0.43 12.63 -5.91
C TYR A 529 0.56 13.35 -6.82
N ALA A 530 0.29 13.29 -8.12
CA ALA A 530 0.93 14.13 -9.12
C ALA A 530 -0.09 14.53 -10.18
N ARG A 531 -0.09 15.81 -10.59
CA ARG A 531 -0.79 16.26 -11.79
C ARG A 531 0.17 16.20 -12.97
N LEU A 532 -0.19 15.46 -14.01
CA LEU A 532 0.69 15.15 -15.13
C LEU A 532 0.21 15.85 -16.40
N LYS A 533 1.17 16.36 -17.18
CA LYS A 533 0.92 16.75 -18.56
C LYS A 533 0.49 15.52 -19.37
N GLY A 534 -0.32 15.76 -20.39
CA GLY A 534 -0.95 14.71 -21.18
C GLY A 534 -2.47 14.82 -21.12
N GLY A 535 -3.17 14.56 -22.22
CA GLY A 535 -4.63 14.67 -22.27
C GLY A 535 -5.23 13.73 -23.29
N SER A 536 -6.56 13.63 -23.26
CA SER A 536 -7.32 12.74 -24.14
C SER A 536 -7.49 13.32 -25.55
N LYS A 537 -7.25 14.63 -25.69
CA LYS A 537 -7.30 15.34 -26.97
C LYS A 537 -5.89 15.37 -27.59
N GLY A 538 -5.77 14.78 -28.78
CA GLY A 538 -4.59 14.91 -29.63
C GLY A 538 -4.45 16.32 -30.21
N SER A 539 -3.74 16.46 -31.34
CA SER A 539 -3.64 17.75 -32.02
C SER A 539 -5.04 18.24 -32.40
N ILE A 540 -5.35 19.49 -32.02
CA ILE A 540 -6.61 20.15 -32.34
C ILE A 540 -6.40 21.02 -33.58
N GLN A 541 -7.39 21.14 -34.45
CA GLN A 541 -7.31 22.11 -35.55
C GLN A 541 -7.72 23.49 -35.03
N ASP A 542 -6.98 24.54 -35.38
CA ASP A 542 -7.42 25.92 -35.14
C ASP A 542 -8.64 26.27 -36.01
N ALA A 543 -9.22 27.47 -35.80
CA ALA A 543 -10.39 27.93 -36.56
C ALA A 543 -10.12 28.08 -38.07
N GLN A 544 -8.87 27.89 -38.53
CA GLN A 544 -8.42 27.95 -39.90
C GLN A 544 -8.02 26.57 -40.46
N GLY A 545 -8.19 25.49 -39.69
CA GLY A 545 -7.87 24.12 -40.10
C GLY A 545 -6.39 23.73 -39.95
N ASN A 546 -5.54 24.58 -39.35
CA ASN A 546 -4.14 24.22 -39.10
C ASN A 546 -4.00 23.40 -37.82
N PRO A 547 -3.02 22.49 -37.73
CA PRO A 547 -2.71 21.79 -36.49
C PRO A 547 -2.27 22.78 -35.40
N SER A 548 -3.09 22.95 -34.37
CA SER A 548 -2.74 23.52 -33.08
C SER A 548 -2.27 22.41 -32.16
N TYR A 549 -1.07 22.56 -31.63
CA TYR A 549 -0.45 21.61 -30.69
C TYR A 549 -0.66 22.15 -29.28
N PRO A 550 -1.64 21.63 -28.52
CA PRO A 550 -1.81 22.07 -27.15
C PRO A 550 -0.53 21.82 -26.35
N GLU A 551 -0.18 22.75 -25.46
CA GLU A 551 1.03 22.66 -24.62
C GLU A 551 1.07 21.43 -23.69
N TYR A 552 -0.05 20.71 -23.57
CA TYR A 552 -0.19 19.51 -22.74
C TYR A 552 0.06 18.19 -23.50
N LEU A 553 0.31 18.22 -24.81
CA LEU A 553 0.38 17.00 -25.62
C LEU A 553 1.70 16.24 -25.40
N LEU A 554 1.62 14.98 -24.99
CA LEU A 554 2.80 14.13 -24.72
C LEU A 554 3.40 13.62 -26.02
N LYS A 555 4.74 13.55 -26.06
CA LYS A 555 5.50 13.05 -27.21
C LYS A 555 6.33 11.85 -26.80
N LEU A 556 6.36 10.86 -27.68
CA LEU A 556 7.27 9.74 -27.62
C LEU A 556 8.45 10.00 -28.55
N GLU A 557 9.67 9.92 -28.05
CA GLU A 557 10.90 10.08 -28.84
C GLU A 557 11.39 8.71 -29.30
N VAL A 558 11.48 8.51 -30.62
CA VAL A 558 11.80 7.23 -31.24
C VAL A 558 13.06 7.36 -32.07
N VAL A 559 14.08 6.59 -31.71
CA VAL A 559 15.33 6.45 -32.47
C VAL A 559 15.29 5.14 -33.23
N SER A 560 15.51 5.22 -34.54
CA SER A 560 15.50 4.07 -35.45
C SER A 560 16.68 4.12 -36.41
N THR A 561 17.07 2.97 -36.96
CA THR A 561 18.12 2.87 -37.97
C THR A 561 17.58 2.20 -39.23
N ASN A 562 17.77 2.87 -40.37
CA ASN A 562 17.56 2.27 -41.68
C ASN A 562 18.89 1.69 -42.18
N PHE A 563 18.92 0.39 -42.51
CA PHE A 563 20.12 -0.28 -43.00
C PHE A 563 20.27 -0.25 -44.53
N GLY A 564 19.29 0.28 -45.25
CA GLY A 564 19.22 0.26 -46.71
C GLY A 564 19.10 -1.17 -47.23
N THR A 565 17.98 -1.53 -47.86
CA THR A 565 17.95 -2.79 -48.61
C THR A 565 18.98 -2.69 -49.74
N LYS A 566 20.09 -3.43 -49.65
CA LYS A 566 20.83 -3.81 -50.84
C LYS A 566 19.86 -4.63 -51.69
N SER A 567 19.23 -3.99 -52.68
CA SER A 567 18.68 -4.73 -53.82
C SER A 567 19.78 -5.68 -54.28
N LYS A 568 19.52 -6.98 -54.18
CA LYS A 568 20.36 -7.98 -54.84
C LYS A 568 20.22 -7.86 -56.34
#